data_AF-A0AA38LAE7-F1
#
_entry.id   AF-A0AA38LAE7-F1
#
_cell.length_a   1.000
_cell.length_b   1.000
_cell.length_c   1.000
_cell.angle_alpha   90.00
_cell.angle_beta   90.00
_cell.angle_gamma   90.00
#
_symmetry.space_group_name_H-M   'P 1'
#
loop_
_entity.id
_entity.type
_entity.pdbx_description
1 polymer ?
#
loop_
_entity_poly.entity_id
_entity_poly.type
_entity_poly.pdbx_seq_one_letter_code
_entity_poly.pdbx_strand_id
1 'polypeptide(L)'
;MAAPMRSVVTVGSSLTLEEAKKHALDLYRQACRALPQIVEIYNLSDVITTSELRSAIASQFRKHANVTNPKVIDMLVFKGDEELRNCIEHSKQRHHII
;
A
#
# COMPACT_ATOMS: atom_id res chain seq x y z
N MET A 1 -9.05 17.23 -10.89
CA MET A 1 -9.90 16.93 -9.72
C MET A 1 -9.03 16.18 -8.73
N ALA A 2 -8.54 16.85 -7.69
CA ALA A 2 -7.72 16.20 -6.65
C ALA A 2 -8.63 15.31 -5.81
N ALA A 3 -8.31 14.01 -5.73
CA ALA A 3 -8.98 13.11 -4.79
C ALA A 3 -8.85 13.68 -3.37
N PRO A 4 -9.89 13.59 -2.51
CA PRO A 4 -9.77 14.06 -1.14
C PRO A 4 -8.59 13.33 -0.50
N MET A 5 -7.63 14.10 0.02
CA MET A 5 -6.51 13.56 0.77
C MET A 5 -7.07 12.85 2.00
N ARG A 6 -7.24 11.54 1.88
CA ARG A 6 -7.62 10.68 2.99
C ARG A 6 -6.59 10.89 4.10
N SER A 7 -7.07 11.09 5.32
CA SER A 7 -6.26 11.36 6.50
C SER A 7 -5.06 10.40 6.55
N VAL A 8 -3.86 10.96 6.42
CA VAL A 8 -2.62 10.19 6.49
C VAL A 8 -2.52 9.60 7.90
N VAL A 9 -2.44 8.28 7.99
CA VAL A 9 -2.22 7.58 9.26
C VAL A 9 -0.79 7.91 9.72
N THR A 10 -0.65 8.69 10.78
CA THR A 10 0.65 9.06 11.33
C THR A 10 1.12 8.03 12.36
N VAL A 11 2.44 7.96 12.58
CA VAL A 11 3.02 7.08 13.60
C VAL A 11 2.47 7.43 14.98
N GLY A 12 1.84 6.47 15.65
CA GLY A 12 1.26 6.66 16.98
C GLY A 12 -0.19 7.16 16.98
N SER A 13 -0.86 7.13 15.83
CA SER A 13 -2.29 7.44 15.72
C SER A 13 -3.19 6.33 16.28
N SER A 14 -2.74 5.06 16.24
CA SER A 14 -3.48 3.94 16.81
C SER A 14 -3.14 3.74 18.29
N LEU A 15 -4.16 3.81 19.14
CA LEU A 15 -4.03 3.53 20.58
C LEU A 15 -4.11 2.02 20.86
N THR A 16 -4.85 1.31 19.99
CA THR A 16 -5.07 -0.13 20.11
C THR A 16 -4.54 -0.89 18.90
N LEU A 17 -4.22 -2.17 19.12
CA LEU A 17 -3.80 -3.08 18.05
C LEU A 17 -4.92 -3.35 17.03
N GLU A 18 -6.18 -3.24 17.44
CA GLU A 18 -7.33 -3.42 16.55
C GLU A 18 -7.48 -2.26 15.56
N GLU A 19 -7.26 -1.03 16.00
CA GLU A 19 -7.24 0.15 15.11
C GLU A 19 -6.11 0.05 14.09
N ALA A 20 -4.90 -0.29 14.54
CA ALA A 20 -3.75 -0.44 13.66
C ALA A 20 -3.99 -1.54 12.59
N LYS A 21 -4.64 -2.65 12.97
CA LYS A 21 -5.06 -3.70 12.02
C LYS A 21 -6.11 -3.21 11.03
N LYS A 22 -7.09 -2.41 11.47
CA LYS A 22 -8.09 -1.82 10.57
C LYS A 22 -7.42 -0.92 9.54
N HIS A 23 -6.46 -0.09 9.95
CA HIS A 23 -5.70 0.76 9.03
C HIS A 23 -4.88 -0.06 8.02
N ALA A 24 -4.21 -1.12 8.47
CA ALA A 24 -3.46 -2.01 7.57
C ALA A 24 -4.39 -2.70 6.54
N LEU A 25 -5.55 -3.20 6.96
CA LEU A 25 -6.53 -3.83 6.06
C LEU A 25 -7.12 -2.83 5.07
N ASP A 26 -7.34 -1.59 5.51
CA ASP A 26 -7.83 -0.54 4.64
C ASP A 26 -6.79 -0.17 3.57
N LEU A 27 -5.52 0.01 3.94
CA LEU A 27 -4.42 0.20 3.00
C LEU A 27 -4.32 -0.95 2.00
N TYR A 28 -4.43 -2.20 2.45
CA TYR A 28 -4.41 -3.37 1.56
C TYR A 28 -5.53 -3.30 0.51
N ARG A 29 -6.75 -2.92 0.90
CA ARG A 29 -7.89 -2.76 -0.02
C ARG A 29 -7.65 -1.61 -0.99
N GLN A 30 -7.10 -0.49 -0.53
CA GLN A 30 -6.76 0.66 -1.38
C GLN A 30 -5.71 0.26 -2.43
N ALA A 31 -4.62 -0.38 -2.01
CA ALA A 31 -3.58 -0.86 -2.90
C ALA A 31 -4.15 -1.80 -3.99
N CYS A 32 -4.96 -2.78 -3.59
CA CYS A 32 -5.58 -3.71 -4.54
C CYS A 32 -6.52 -3.04 -5.56
N ARG A 33 -7.16 -1.92 -5.19
CA ARG A 33 -8.03 -1.13 -6.09
C ARG A 33 -7.22 -0.22 -7.02
N ALA A 34 -6.07 0.27 -6.59
CA ALA A 34 -5.18 1.12 -7.39
C ALA A 34 -4.32 0.32 -8.39
N LEU A 35 -4.13 -0.98 -8.18
CA LEU A 35 -3.31 -1.82 -9.05
C LEU A 35 -3.61 -1.74 -10.56
N PRO A 36 -4.88 -1.81 -11.03
CA PRO A 36 -5.17 -1.70 -12.47
C PRO A 36 -4.66 -0.38 -13.06
N GLN A 37 -4.87 0.72 -12.32
CA GLN A 37 -4.39 2.04 -12.71
C GLN A 37 -2.86 2.09 -12.78
N ILE A 38 -2.16 1.48 -11.81
CA ILE A 38 -0.68 1.39 -11.83
C ILE A 38 -0.21 0.58 -13.05
N VAL A 39 -0.85 -0.55 -13.35
CA VAL A 39 -0.49 -1.35 -14.55
C VAL A 39 -0.62 -0.54 -15.84
N GLU A 40 -1.66 0.31 -15.94
CA GLU A 40 -1.84 1.22 -17.08
C GLU A 40 -0.80 2.35 -17.11
N ILE A 41 -0.55 3.03 -15.98
CA ILE A 41 0.42 4.16 -15.91
C ILE A 41 1.82 3.71 -16.36
N TYR A 42 2.22 2.48 -16.00
CA TYR A 42 3.55 1.96 -16.25
C TYR A 42 3.64 0.97 -17.42
N ASN A 43 2.54 0.76 -18.18
CA ASN A 43 2.42 -0.20 -19.29
C ASN A 43 2.88 -1.64 -18.93
N LEU A 44 2.57 -2.13 -17.73
CA LEU A 44 3.12 -3.39 -17.19
C LEU A 44 2.42 -4.67 -17.70
N SER A 45 1.43 -4.54 -18.58
CA SER A 45 0.58 -5.64 -19.06
C SER A 45 1.35 -6.80 -19.72
N ASP A 46 2.52 -6.53 -20.29
CA ASP A 46 3.38 -7.53 -20.94
C ASP A 46 4.30 -8.27 -19.95
N VAL A 47 4.56 -7.68 -18.78
CA VAL A 47 5.57 -8.18 -17.81
C VAL A 47 4.92 -8.89 -16.63
N ILE A 48 3.82 -8.37 -16.11
CA ILE A 48 3.19 -8.90 -14.89
C ILE A 48 1.67 -8.75 -14.93
N THR A 49 0.97 -9.77 -14.44
CA THR A 49 -0.48 -9.75 -14.34
C THR A 49 -0.94 -9.02 -13.07
N THR A 50 -2.15 -8.43 -13.11
CA THR A 50 -2.75 -7.85 -11.89
C THR A 50 -2.95 -8.87 -10.77
N SER A 51 -3.02 -10.17 -11.10
CA SER A 51 -3.16 -11.25 -10.12
C SER A 51 -1.86 -11.52 -9.35
N GLU A 52 -0.72 -11.47 -10.06
CA GLU A 52 0.60 -11.61 -9.46
C GLU A 52 0.94 -10.41 -8.59
N LEU A 53 0.63 -9.19 -9.03
CA LEU A 53 0.78 -7.98 -8.22
C LEU A 53 -0.04 -8.03 -6.92
N ARG A 54 -1.29 -8.51 -6.97
CA ARG A 54 -2.10 -8.72 -5.76
C ARG A 54 -1.46 -9.75 -4.83
N SER A 55 -0.91 -10.82 -5.39
CA SER A 55 -0.23 -11.87 -4.61
C SER A 55 1.06 -11.37 -3.97
N ALA A 56 1.83 -10.53 -4.69
CA ALA A 56 3.05 -9.90 -4.18
C ALA A 56 2.73 -8.96 -3.01
N ILE A 57 1.71 -8.09 -3.16
CA ILE A 57 1.23 -7.23 -2.07
C ILE A 57 0.80 -8.09 -0.87
N ALA A 58 -0.02 -9.11 -1.08
CA ALA A 58 -0.45 -10.00 0.00
C ALA A 58 0.75 -10.67 0.70
N SER A 59 1.80 -11.05 -0.03
CA SER A 59 3.03 -11.57 0.54
C SER A 59 3.73 -10.53 1.43
N GLN A 60 3.81 -9.26 1.02
CA GLN A 60 4.43 -8.21 1.83
C GLN A 60 3.67 -7.97 3.14
N PHE A 61 2.32 -7.94 3.09
CA PHE A 61 1.51 -7.85 4.31
C PHE A 61 1.72 -9.05 5.24
N ARG A 62 1.81 -10.27 4.69
CA ARG A 62 2.06 -11.48 5.49
C ARG A 62 3.45 -11.50 6.13
N LYS A 63 4.48 -10.95 5.49
CA LYS A 63 5.85 -10.84 6.07
C LYS A 63 5.87 -10.07 7.39
N HIS A 64 4.93 -9.14 7.57
CA HIS A 64 4.81 -8.32 8.78
C HIS A 64 3.68 -8.77 9.72
N ALA A 65 3.08 -9.95 9.50
CA ALA A 65 1.95 -10.43 10.29
C ALA A 65 2.29 -10.67 11.79
N ASN A 66 3.56 -10.91 12.11
CA ASN A 66 4.04 -11.18 13.46
C ASN A 66 4.28 -9.90 14.29
N VAL A 67 4.10 -8.71 13.71
CA VAL A 67 4.30 -7.44 14.43
C VAL A 67 3.14 -7.19 15.38
N THR A 68 3.43 -7.08 16.67
CA THR A 68 2.44 -6.88 17.74
C THR A 68 2.44 -5.45 18.31
N ASN A 69 3.43 -4.62 17.98
CA ASN A 69 3.49 -3.25 18.48
C ASN A 69 2.66 -2.32 17.57
N PRO A 70 1.57 -1.68 18.05
CA PRO A 70 0.70 -0.85 17.23
C PRO A 70 1.42 0.33 16.57
N LYS A 71 2.41 0.94 17.25
CA LYS A 71 3.20 2.05 16.68
C LYS A 71 4.03 1.62 15.48
N VAL A 72 4.55 0.39 15.51
CA VAL A 72 5.31 -0.18 14.39
C VAL A 72 4.37 -0.49 13.22
N ILE A 73 3.16 -0.97 13.51
CA ILE A 73 2.13 -1.20 12.49
C ILE A 73 1.76 0.12 11.82
N ASP A 74 1.50 1.19 12.57
CA ASP A 74 1.20 2.52 12.02
C ASP A 74 2.33 3.03 11.12
N MET A 75 3.58 2.83 11.55
CA MET A 75 4.75 3.21 10.74
C MET A 75 4.85 2.42 9.44
N LEU A 76 4.53 1.12 9.45
CA LEU A 76 4.48 0.30 8.24
C LEU A 76 3.33 0.72 7.31
N VAL A 77 2.17 1.07 7.88
CA VAL A 77 1.03 1.60 7.13
C VAL A 77 1.39 2.93 6.48
N PHE A 78 2.02 3.85 7.22
CA PHE A 78 2.48 5.14 6.69
C PHE A 78 3.43 4.96 5.50
N LYS A 79 4.46 4.11 5.66
CA LYS A 79 5.41 3.79 4.58
C LYS A 79 4.71 3.17 3.36
N GLY A 80 3.73 2.29 3.59
CA GLY A 80 2.99 1.66 2.51
C GLY A 80 2.07 2.63 1.76
N ASP A 81 1.46 3.59 2.47
CA ASP A 81 0.64 4.65 1.86
C ASP A 81 1.51 5.59 1.02
N GLU A 82 2.67 5.99 1.53
CA GLU A 82 3.66 6.79 0.81
C GLU A 82 4.15 6.08 -0.46
N GLU A 83 4.50 4.80 -0.37
CA GLU A 83 4.94 4.02 -1.53
C GLU A 83 3.82 3.89 -2.58
N LEU A 84 2.58 3.65 -2.14
CA LEU A 84 1.43 3.58 -3.03
C LEU A 84 1.16 4.91 -3.73
N ARG A 85 1.25 6.04 -3.00
CA ARG A 85 1.14 7.38 -3.57
C ARG A 85 2.22 7.65 -4.60
N ASN A 86 3.49 7.35 -4.29
CA ASN A 86 4.60 7.53 -5.22
C ASN A 86 4.40 6.76 -6.52
N CYS A 87 3.81 5.56 -6.44
CA CYS A 87 3.43 4.79 -7.63
C CYS A 87 2.31 5.48 -8.43
N ILE A 88 1.22 5.89 -7.77
CA ILE A 88 0.05 6.51 -8.43
C ILE A 88 0.39 7.88 -9.05
N GLU A 89 1.20 8.69 -8.37
CA GLU A 89 1.63 10.03 -8.82
C GLU A 89 2.71 9.97 -9.91
N HIS A 90 3.14 8.78 -10.32
CA HIS A 90 4.21 8.58 -11.30
C HIS A 90 5.55 9.21 -10.85
N SER A 91 5.80 9.21 -9.53
CA SER A 91 7.05 9.69 -8.95
C SER A 91 8.18 8.65 -9.08
N LYS A 92 7.87 7.41 -9.47
CA LYS A 92 8.82 6.32 -9.75
C LYS A 92 8.89 6.03 -11.23
N GLN A 93 9.95 5.35 -11.67
CA GLN A 93 10.08 4.85 -13.06
C GLN A 93 9.72 3.37 -13.14
N ARG A 94 9.33 2.89 -14.34
CA ARG A 94 8.92 1.49 -14.62
C ARG A 94 9.85 0.43 -14.01
N HIS A 95 11.17 0.62 -14.09
CA HIS A 95 12.14 -0.35 -13.58
C HIS A 95 12.18 -0.47 -12.06
N HIS A 96 11.58 0.47 -11.31
CA HIS A 96 11.44 0.37 -9.85
C HIS A 96 10.25 -0.50 -9.44
N ILE A 97 9.34 -0.79 -10.36
CA ILE A 97 8.11 -1.57 -10.11
C ILE A 97 8.26 -3.03 -10.54
N ILE A 98 9.11 -3.30 -11.53
CA ILE A 98 9.44 -4.64 -12.03
C ILE A 98 10.31 -5.38 -11.01
#